data_AF-A0A3B9YKG3-F1
#
_entry.id   AF-A0A3B9YKG3-F1
#
_cell.length_a   1.000
_cell.length_b   1.000
_cell.length_c   1.000
_cell.angle_alpha   90.00
_cell.angle_beta   90.00
_cell.angle_gamma   90.00
#
_symmetry.space_group_name_H-M   'P 1'
#
loop_
_entity.id
_entity.type
_entity.pdbx_description
1 polymer ?
#
loop_
_entity_poly.entity_id
_entity_poly.type
_entity_poly.pdbx_seq_one_letter_code
_entity_poly.pdbx_strand_id
1 'polypeptide(L)'
;MKTALSVLLLCPSLAPAAVVSKTRVASRPASVVWTAASADGYHFAWLAVEGNKEAWLLDGQEVLQGVQGDLTYYHELGRTCEAALSQDGRLAVLRRSPLRPGMPRTFSVWEDDRFGPEYEEIYELVRSPDGRHLAYAARRDGQWRVVLDGREQARAFPDYRPHELRISDSGGLEYLAYDGPSMLRVRDGKILETMPQKNLELSADGRHTLFKQTLHGSFRVLIDGKPVGKDYPSVAAPALAPDGKRLAFFAGPTSDGPFRAIIDGRETGPELHGIETAGGARFFFAPGSGQAFWFGRQGGAWSLFTEGAAEGPYKSISGRPALAFSPSGRHRAYAADTKSAGLQIYVDGAATTDAPAPLLQGTGIAFDGEDEYHYFEQEAFGGVFLVCASRAPKGKAPRCSAKARRLAEAAR
;
A
#
# COMPACT_ATOMS: atom_id res chain seq x y z
N MET A 1 14.37 -46.05 -34.92
CA MET A 1 13.60 -45.95 -33.67
C MET A 1 14.54 -45.44 -32.58
N LYS A 2 14.41 -44.16 -32.19
CA LYS A 2 15.17 -43.57 -31.08
C LYS A 2 14.19 -43.31 -29.94
N THR A 3 14.34 -44.04 -28.85
CA THR A 3 13.56 -43.94 -27.62
C THR A 3 13.99 -42.68 -26.87
N ALA A 4 13.10 -41.71 -26.72
CA ALA A 4 13.31 -40.55 -25.86
C ALA A 4 12.94 -40.92 -24.42
N LEU A 5 13.96 -41.01 -23.56
CA LEU A 5 13.81 -41.19 -22.13
C LEU A 5 13.36 -39.84 -21.54
N SER A 6 12.06 -39.71 -21.24
CA SER A 6 11.54 -38.53 -20.54
C SER A 6 11.87 -38.66 -19.06
N VAL A 7 12.85 -37.89 -18.59
CA VAL A 7 13.10 -37.70 -17.16
C VAL A 7 11.96 -36.85 -16.62
N LEU A 8 10.95 -37.49 -16.02
CA LEU A 8 10.01 -36.80 -15.13
C LEU A 8 10.80 -36.32 -13.91
N LEU A 9 11.17 -35.05 -13.90
CA LEU A 9 11.44 -34.33 -12.67
C LEU A 9 10.12 -34.29 -11.90
N LEU A 10 9.97 -35.21 -10.95
CA LEU A 10 9.00 -35.09 -9.86
C LEU A 10 9.33 -33.80 -9.11
N CYS A 11 8.67 -32.70 -9.46
CA CYS A 11 8.52 -31.59 -8.53
C CYS A 11 7.88 -32.18 -7.27
N PRO A 12 8.50 -32.09 -6.08
CA PRO A 12 7.82 -32.45 -4.86
C PRO A 12 6.55 -31.60 -4.82
N SER A 13 5.38 -32.24 -4.74
CA SER A 13 4.13 -31.53 -4.54
C SER A 13 4.27 -30.74 -3.24
N LEU A 14 4.49 -29.43 -3.37
CA LEU A 14 4.44 -28.50 -2.25
C LEU A 14 3.06 -28.71 -1.63
N ALA A 15 3.03 -29.15 -0.38
CA ALA A 15 1.78 -29.25 0.36
C ALA A 15 1.07 -27.90 0.25
N PRO A 16 -0.25 -27.86 -0.03
CA PRO A 16 -0.97 -26.61 -0.07
C PRO A 16 -0.77 -25.91 1.27
N ALA A 17 -0.43 -24.62 1.23
CA ALA A 17 -0.34 -23.82 2.43
C ALA A 17 -1.66 -23.94 3.20
N ALA A 18 -1.59 -24.33 4.47
CA ALA A 18 -2.76 -24.68 5.25
C ALA A 18 -3.07 -23.57 6.26
N VAL A 19 -4.35 -23.28 6.44
CA VAL A 19 -4.83 -22.48 7.57
C VAL A 19 -4.50 -23.24 8.86
N VAL A 20 -3.71 -22.61 9.72
CA VAL A 20 -3.30 -23.18 11.01
C VAL A 20 -4.25 -22.75 12.12
N SER A 21 -4.72 -21.51 12.10
CA SER A 21 -5.74 -21.03 13.04
C SER A 21 -6.54 -19.87 12.47
N LYS A 22 -7.82 -19.80 12.82
CA LYS A 22 -8.70 -18.66 12.57
C LYS A 22 -9.24 -18.18 13.92
N THR A 23 -8.97 -16.92 14.27
CA THR A 23 -9.30 -16.36 15.59
C THR A 23 -10.17 -15.12 15.41
N ARG A 24 -11.33 -15.08 16.08
CA ARG A 24 -12.19 -13.90 16.09
C ARG A 24 -11.51 -12.79 16.90
N VAL A 25 -11.37 -11.63 16.29
CA VAL A 25 -10.72 -10.44 16.87
C VAL A 25 -11.65 -9.22 16.91
N ALA A 26 -12.86 -9.33 16.35
CA ALA A 26 -13.91 -8.33 16.55
C ALA A 26 -15.32 -8.94 16.37
N SER A 27 -16.31 -8.36 17.05
CA SER A 27 -17.71 -8.85 17.07
C SER A 27 -18.71 -7.95 16.33
N ARG A 28 -18.41 -6.66 16.12
CA ARG A 28 -19.28 -5.70 15.42
C ARG A 28 -18.96 -5.67 13.93
N PRO A 29 -19.97 -5.44 13.07
CA PRO A 29 -19.79 -4.25 12.26
C PRO A 29 -21.12 -3.54 11.96
N ALA A 30 -21.10 -2.27 12.33
CA ALA A 30 -21.54 -1.16 11.51
C ALA A 30 -21.08 -1.27 10.04
N SER A 31 -21.57 -0.43 9.13
CA SER A 31 -20.98 -0.35 7.79
C SER A 31 -19.50 0.04 7.89
N VAL A 32 -18.59 -0.82 7.40
CA VAL A 32 -17.16 -0.52 7.34
C VAL A 32 -16.90 0.33 6.11
N VAL A 33 -16.42 1.55 6.31
CA VAL A 33 -16.19 2.51 5.21
C VAL A 33 -14.70 2.76 4.95
N TRP A 34 -13.84 2.43 5.91
CA TRP A 34 -12.39 2.54 5.78
C TRP A 34 -11.66 1.51 6.63
N THR A 35 -10.48 1.09 6.20
CA THR A 35 -9.59 0.20 6.94
C THR A 35 -8.13 0.61 6.79
N ALA A 36 -7.33 0.29 7.79
CA ALA A 36 -5.88 0.41 7.78
C ALA A 36 -5.27 -0.82 8.47
N ALA A 37 -4.10 -1.24 8.01
CA ALA A 37 -3.30 -2.26 8.67
C ALA A 37 -1.90 -1.71 8.91
N SER A 38 -1.28 -2.09 10.02
CA SER A 38 0.13 -1.81 10.26
C SER A 38 1.00 -2.53 9.23
N ALA A 39 2.23 -2.06 9.03
CA ALA A 39 3.14 -2.64 8.03
C ALA A 39 3.52 -4.10 8.32
N ASP A 40 3.50 -4.52 9.58
CA ASP A 40 3.68 -5.92 10.00
C ASP A 40 2.39 -6.75 9.90
N GLY A 41 1.26 -6.12 9.56
CA GLY A 41 -0.06 -6.74 9.39
C GLY A 41 -0.78 -7.10 10.69
N TYR A 42 -0.18 -6.84 11.86
CA TYR A 42 -0.72 -7.33 13.12
C TYR A 42 -1.66 -6.40 13.87
N HIS A 43 -1.65 -5.13 13.51
CA HIS A 43 -2.61 -4.16 14.00
C HIS A 43 -3.51 -3.74 12.85
N PHE A 44 -4.79 -3.59 13.15
CA PHE A 44 -5.78 -3.22 12.15
C PHE A 44 -6.75 -2.21 12.75
N ALA A 45 -7.04 -1.19 11.97
CA ALA A 45 -8.01 -0.17 12.34
C ALA A 45 -9.08 -0.07 11.26
N TRP A 46 -10.30 0.27 11.67
CA TRP A 46 -11.37 0.56 10.72
C TRP A 46 -12.32 1.63 11.23
N LEU A 47 -12.93 2.30 10.27
CA LEU A 47 -14.02 3.24 10.51
C LEU A 47 -15.35 2.51 10.34
N ALA A 48 -16.09 2.46 11.44
CA ALA A 48 -17.43 1.90 11.56
C ALA A 48 -18.49 3.01 11.52
N VAL A 49 -19.52 2.85 10.69
CA VAL A 49 -20.67 3.78 10.60
C VAL A 49 -21.98 3.07 10.91
N GLU A 50 -22.64 3.46 12.01
CA GLU A 50 -23.94 2.92 12.42
C GLU A 50 -24.95 4.06 12.58
N GLY A 51 -25.84 4.18 11.60
CA GLY A 51 -26.75 5.33 11.51
C GLY A 51 -25.97 6.63 11.39
N ASN A 52 -26.11 7.53 12.37
CA ASN A 52 -25.41 8.82 12.43
C ASN A 52 -24.13 8.78 13.30
N LYS A 53 -23.72 7.61 13.78
CA LYS A 53 -22.53 7.45 14.62
C LYS A 53 -21.38 6.90 13.81
N GLU A 54 -20.21 7.49 14.01
CA GLU A 54 -18.94 7.02 13.45
C GLU A 54 -18.02 6.62 14.59
N ALA A 55 -17.25 5.56 14.40
CA ALA A 55 -16.27 5.11 15.38
C ALA A 55 -15.03 4.54 14.71
N TRP A 56 -13.85 4.96 15.16
CA TRP A 56 -12.62 4.26 14.89
C TRP A 56 -12.44 3.12 15.88
N LEU A 57 -12.24 1.94 15.33
CA LEU A 57 -11.85 0.77 16.08
C LEU A 57 -10.40 0.44 15.73
N LEU A 58 -9.61 0.12 16.75
CA LEU A 58 -8.27 -0.40 16.66
C LEU A 58 -8.26 -1.77 17.35
N ASP A 59 -7.92 -2.81 16.61
CA ASP A 59 -7.83 -4.19 17.13
C ASP A 59 -9.09 -4.68 17.87
N GLY A 60 -10.27 -4.24 17.45
CA GLY A 60 -11.54 -4.59 18.12
C GLY A 60 -12.00 -3.59 19.16
N GLN A 61 -11.14 -2.71 19.64
CA GLN A 61 -11.46 -1.72 20.66
C GLN A 61 -11.83 -0.39 20.00
N GLU A 62 -12.93 0.20 20.47
CA GLU A 62 -13.29 1.56 20.08
C GLU A 62 -12.33 2.55 20.73
N VAL A 63 -11.69 3.40 19.92
CA VAL A 63 -10.68 4.37 20.38
C VAL A 63 -11.10 5.81 20.14
N LEU A 64 -12.01 6.07 19.19
CA LEU A 64 -12.53 7.40 18.93
C LEU A 64 -13.96 7.33 18.39
N GLN A 65 -14.85 8.16 18.93
CA GLN A 65 -16.22 8.32 18.45
C GLN A 65 -16.43 9.70 17.79
N GLY A 66 -17.32 9.72 16.81
CA GLY A 66 -17.78 10.92 16.11
C GLY A 66 -19.24 10.79 15.63
N VAL A 67 -19.72 11.83 14.95
CA VAL A 67 -21.00 11.80 14.23
C VAL A 67 -20.76 11.79 12.74
N GLN A 68 -21.77 11.44 11.95
CA GLN A 68 -21.63 11.24 10.51
C GLN A 68 -20.93 12.42 9.79
N GLY A 69 -19.86 12.09 9.07
CA GLY A 69 -19.00 12.98 8.33
C GLY A 69 -17.86 13.61 9.14
N ASP A 70 -17.78 13.41 10.46
CA ASP A 70 -16.69 13.97 11.27
C ASP A 70 -15.40 13.16 11.17
N LEU A 71 -15.51 11.86 10.93
CA LEU A 71 -14.41 10.91 10.77
C LEU A 71 -14.33 10.36 9.34
N THR A 72 -15.43 10.39 8.59
CA THR A 72 -15.45 10.02 7.17
C THR A 72 -15.19 11.25 6.28
N TYR A 73 -14.00 11.35 5.67
CA TYR A 73 -13.65 12.50 4.82
C TYR A 73 -13.27 12.04 3.40
N TYR A 74 -14.25 12.13 2.50
CA TYR A 74 -14.07 11.92 1.06
C TYR A 74 -13.81 13.24 0.34
N HIS A 75 -12.72 13.32 -0.43
CA HIS A 75 -12.64 14.24 -1.57
C HIS A 75 -12.08 13.58 -2.83
N GLU A 76 -12.64 14.04 -3.95
CA GLU A 76 -12.74 13.52 -5.33
C GLU A 76 -11.43 13.24 -6.11
N LEU A 77 -10.28 13.04 -5.46
CA LEU A 77 -8.98 12.91 -6.15
C LEU A 77 -8.19 11.63 -5.84
N GLY A 78 -8.82 10.62 -5.23
CA GLY A 78 -8.32 9.24 -5.27
C GLY A 78 -7.20 8.85 -4.29
N ARG A 79 -6.79 9.73 -3.37
CA ARG A 79 -6.00 9.38 -2.17
C ARG A 79 -6.34 10.36 -1.03
N THR A 80 -7.08 9.92 -0.01
CA THR A 80 -7.30 10.67 1.23
C THR A 80 -6.74 9.89 2.42
N CYS A 81 -5.92 10.57 3.22
CA CYS A 81 -5.35 10.07 4.46
C CYS A 81 -6.38 10.27 5.58
N GLU A 82 -7.06 9.20 6.01
CA GLU A 82 -7.96 9.27 7.17
C GLU A 82 -7.27 8.82 8.47
N ALA A 83 -6.30 7.92 8.37
CA ALA A 83 -5.55 7.44 9.52
C ALA A 83 -4.13 6.97 9.16
N ALA A 84 -3.24 7.01 10.14
CA ALA A 84 -1.91 6.42 10.10
C ALA A 84 -1.77 5.43 11.28
N LEU A 85 -1.37 4.20 10.98
CA LEU A 85 -1.22 3.11 11.93
C LEU A 85 0.23 2.62 11.94
N SER A 86 0.88 2.63 13.10
CA SER A 86 2.25 2.11 13.28
C SER A 86 2.28 0.62 13.60
N GLN A 87 3.46 0.02 13.46
CA GLN A 87 3.71 -1.40 13.81
C GLN A 87 3.51 -1.70 15.30
N ASP A 88 3.69 -0.73 16.19
CA ASP A 88 3.44 -0.90 17.62
C ASP A 88 1.96 -0.71 18.02
N GLY A 89 1.07 -0.49 17.04
CA GLY A 89 -0.36 -0.39 17.25
C GLY A 89 -0.84 0.98 17.70
N ARG A 90 -0.07 2.05 17.47
CA ARG A 90 -0.60 3.40 17.69
C ARG A 90 -1.33 3.90 16.44
N LEU A 91 -2.52 4.45 16.65
CA LEU A 91 -3.36 5.04 15.61
C LEU A 91 -3.34 6.56 15.70
N ALA A 92 -3.22 7.23 14.57
CA ALA A 92 -3.51 8.66 14.43
C ALA A 92 -4.62 8.83 13.39
N VAL A 93 -5.59 9.69 13.67
CA VAL A 93 -6.80 9.86 12.84
C VAL A 93 -7.00 11.32 12.48
N LEU A 94 -7.31 11.59 11.21
CA LEU A 94 -7.80 12.89 10.78
C LEU A 94 -9.28 13.02 11.18
N ARG A 95 -9.61 14.10 11.89
CA ARG A 95 -10.98 14.43 12.25
C ARG A 95 -11.33 15.84 11.75
N ARG A 96 -12.56 15.99 11.28
CA ARG A 96 -13.18 17.29 11.01
C ARG A 96 -13.76 17.89 12.29
N SER A 97 -13.52 19.18 12.51
CA SER A 97 -14.06 19.89 13.67
C SER A 97 -15.59 20.03 13.58
N PRO A 98 -16.30 20.07 14.74
CA PRO A 98 -17.74 20.24 14.76
C PRO A 98 -18.16 21.54 14.08
N LEU A 99 -19.35 21.53 13.48
CA LEU A 99 -19.93 22.73 12.88
C LEU A 99 -20.14 23.80 13.96
N ARG A 100 -19.47 24.94 13.79
CA ARG A 100 -19.62 26.14 14.62
C ARG A 100 -20.19 27.28 13.76
N PRO A 101 -21.38 27.82 14.08
CA PRO A 101 -21.95 28.92 13.30
C PRO A 101 -20.99 30.10 13.18
N GLY A 102 -20.79 30.60 11.96
CA GLY A 102 -19.92 31.75 11.69
C GLY A 102 -18.41 31.46 11.74
N MET A 103 -17.98 30.22 11.99
CA MET A 103 -16.57 29.83 11.93
C MET A 103 -16.31 28.94 10.70
N PRO A 104 -15.15 29.08 10.04
CA PRO A 104 -14.76 28.15 8.99
C PRO A 104 -14.61 26.74 9.56
N ARG A 105 -14.83 25.74 8.71
CA ARG A 105 -14.54 24.35 9.06
C ARG A 105 -13.03 24.17 9.17
N THR A 106 -12.61 23.41 10.17
CA THR A 106 -11.21 23.09 10.41
C THR A 106 -11.05 21.59 10.64
N PHE A 107 -9.79 21.14 10.65
CA PHE A 107 -9.40 19.75 10.85
C PHE A 107 -8.33 19.65 11.92
N SER A 108 -8.29 18.52 12.62
CA SER A 108 -7.27 18.19 13.60
C SER A 108 -6.89 16.72 13.50
N VAL A 109 -5.66 16.41 13.90
CA VAL A 109 -5.22 15.03 14.07
C VAL A 109 -5.47 14.60 15.52
N TRP A 110 -6.10 13.44 15.68
CA TRP A 110 -6.26 12.75 16.96
C TRP A 110 -5.13 11.73 17.14
N GLU A 111 -4.51 11.71 18.30
CA GLU A 111 -3.49 10.75 18.72
C GLU A 111 -3.51 10.62 20.25
N ASP A 112 -3.44 9.39 20.78
CA ASP A 112 -3.36 9.09 22.22
C ASP A 112 -4.36 9.92 23.08
N ASP A 113 -5.65 9.84 22.73
CA ASP A 113 -6.79 10.51 23.39
C ASP A 113 -6.76 12.05 23.34
N ARG A 114 -5.99 12.65 22.43
CA ARG A 114 -5.85 14.11 22.32
C ARG A 114 -5.98 14.57 20.89
N PHE A 115 -6.60 15.74 20.70
CA PHE A 115 -6.60 16.44 19.42
C PHE A 115 -5.46 17.46 19.39
N GLY A 116 -4.72 17.46 18.28
CA GLY A 116 -3.75 18.50 17.97
C GLY A 116 -4.41 19.82 17.58
N PRO A 117 -3.59 20.80 17.15
CA PRO A 117 -4.10 22.09 16.68
C PRO A 117 -5.10 21.97 15.53
N GLU A 118 -5.93 22.99 15.36
CA GLU A 118 -6.86 23.09 14.23
C GLU A 118 -6.18 23.74 13.01
N TYR A 119 -6.50 23.22 11.83
CA TYR A 119 -5.97 23.65 10.54
C TYR A 119 -7.09 23.77 9.51
N GLU A 120 -6.87 24.57 8.48
CA GLU A 120 -7.81 24.73 7.35
C GLU A 120 -7.90 23.44 6.53
N GLU A 121 -6.76 22.77 6.33
CA GLU A 121 -6.61 21.51 5.58
C GLU A 121 -5.45 20.68 6.16
N ILE A 122 -5.51 19.35 6.05
CA ILE A 122 -4.44 18.42 6.45
C ILE A 122 -4.29 17.32 5.39
N TYR A 123 -3.05 16.98 5.02
CA TYR A 123 -2.70 15.89 4.10
C TYR A 123 -1.40 15.17 4.49
N GLU A 124 -1.11 14.05 3.81
CA GLU A 124 0.17 13.32 3.90
C GLU A 124 0.52 12.91 5.34
N LEU A 125 -0.47 12.40 6.08
CA LEU A 125 -0.28 11.90 7.44
C LEU A 125 0.57 10.63 7.42
N VAL A 126 1.77 10.71 8.00
CA VAL A 126 2.75 9.62 8.04
C VAL A 126 3.29 9.42 9.44
N ARG A 127 3.55 8.16 9.81
CA ARG A 127 4.13 7.78 11.09
C ARG A 127 5.49 7.13 10.88
N SER A 128 6.43 7.30 11.81
CA SER A 128 7.69 6.57 11.77
C SER A 128 7.43 5.06 11.92
N PRO A 129 8.32 4.19 11.39
CA PRO A 129 8.15 2.75 11.53
C PRO A 129 8.07 2.29 13.00
N ASP A 130 8.86 2.91 13.88
CA ASP A 130 8.81 2.68 15.33
C ASP A 130 7.59 3.29 16.05
N GLY A 131 6.71 4.01 15.33
CA GLY A 131 5.48 4.59 15.84
C GLY A 131 5.64 5.79 16.77
N ARG A 132 6.87 6.29 16.99
CA ARG A 132 7.14 7.38 17.94
C ARG A 132 6.94 8.78 17.39
N HIS A 133 7.00 8.92 16.06
CA HIS A 133 6.93 10.22 15.40
C HIS A 133 5.78 10.26 14.41
N LEU A 134 5.10 11.40 14.35
CA LEU A 134 3.99 11.65 13.44
C LEU A 134 4.20 12.96 12.70
N ALA A 135 4.08 12.91 11.38
CA ALA A 135 4.17 14.09 10.52
C ALA A 135 2.98 14.21 9.58
N TYR A 136 2.63 15.44 9.23
CA TYR A 136 1.59 15.75 8.26
C TYR A 136 1.82 17.13 7.65
N ALA A 137 1.32 17.34 6.44
CA ALA A 137 1.21 18.65 5.84
C ALA A 137 -0.09 19.31 6.30
N ALA A 138 -0.01 20.53 6.83
CA ALA A 138 -1.17 21.27 7.33
C ALA A 138 -1.21 22.68 6.74
N ARG A 139 -2.43 23.19 6.51
CA ARG A 139 -2.65 24.55 6.02
C ARG A 139 -3.18 25.46 7.11
N ARG A 140 -2.54 26.61 7.29
CA ARG A 140 -2.98 27.68 8.20
C ARG A 140 -2.62 29.04 7.61
N ASP A 141 -3.53 30.00 7.74
CA ASP A 141 -3.37 31.36 7.23
C ASP A 141 -3.06 31.35 5.72
N GLY A 142 -3.70 30.43 4.99
CA GLY A 142 -3.51 30.25 3.56
C GLY A 142 -2.21 29.56 3.13
N GLN A 143 -1.29 29.24 4.05
CA GLN A 143 0.02 28.65 3.75
C GLN A 143 0.16 27.22 4.28
N TRP A 144 0.87 26.38 3.53
CA TRP A 144 1.23 25.01 3.95
C TRP A 144 2.46 24.99 4.84
N ARG A 145 2.43 24.18 5.88
CA ARG A 145 3.56 23.86 6.75
C ARG A 145 3.59 22.36 6.99
N VAL A 146 4.78 21.81 7.22
CA VAL A 146 4.90 20.46 7.75
C VAL A 146 4.82 20.52 9.26
N VAL A 147 4.04 19.64 9.87
CA VAL A 147 3.97 19.45 11.32
C VAL A 147 4.70 18.16 11.65
N LEU A 148 5.56 18.18 12.67
CA LEU A 148 6.24 17.01 13.22
C LEU A 148 5.99 16.98 14.73
N ASP A 149 5.42 15.90 15.24
CA ASP A 149 5.15 15.68 16.68
C ASP A 149 4.39 16.86 17.31
N GLY A 150 3.37 17.34 16.59
CA GLY A 150 2.52 18.46 17.00
C GLY A 150 3.17 19.85 16.87
N ARG A 151 4.39 19.95 16.32
CA ARG A 151 5.11 21.23 16.14
C ARG A 151 5.21 21.59 14.66
N GLU A 152 4.73 22.79 14.32
CA GLU A 152 4.88 23.35 12.97
C GLU A 152 6.34 23.69 12.66
N GLN A 153 6.80 23.26 11.50
CA GLN A 153 8.09 23.64 10.95
C GLN A 153 8.06 25.11 10.50
N ALA A 154 9.20 25.79 10.63
CA ALA A 154 9.29 27.23 10.43
C ALA A 154 8.99 27.67 8.98
N ARG A 155 9.32 26.84 7.99
CA ARG A 155 9.14 27.14 6.57
C ARG A 155 7.68 26.94 6.15
N ALA A 156 7.15 27.93 5.44
CA ALA A 156 5.82 27.93 4.86
C ALA A 156 5.88 27.85 3.34
N PHE A 157 4.89 27.22 2.72
CA PHE A 157 4.77 27.02 1.27
C PHE A 157 3.38 27.53 0.82
N PRO A 158 3.32 28.60 0.01
CA PRO A 158 2.04 29.25 -0.30
C PRO A 158 1.17 28.48 -1.30
N ASP A 159 1.79 27.81 -2.27
CA ASP A 159 1.06 27.33 -3.46
C ASP A 159 0.66 25.86 -3.37
N TYR A 160 1.62 25.00 -3.00
CA TYR A 160 1.45 23.55 -3.04
C TYR A 160 1.82 22.94 -1.70
N ARG A 161 1.02 21.93 -1.31
CA ARG A 161 1.28 21.14 -0.13
C ARG A 161 2.60 20.36 -0.26
N PRO A 162 3.40 20.27 0.80
CA PRO A 162 4.44 19.25 0.92
C PRO A 162 3.87 17.84 0.70
N HIS A 163 4.66 16.96 0.09
CA HIS A 163 4.28 15.59 -0.25
C HIS A 163 5.48 14.64 -0.10
N GLU A 164 5.20 13.33 -0.16
CA GLU A 164 6.20 12.27 0.07
C GLU A 164 6.93 12.40 1.41
N LEU A 165 6.19 12.76 2.46
CA LEU A 165 6.73 12.83 3.81
C LEU A 165 7.21 11.43 4.23
N ARG A 166 8.43 11.35 4.77
CA ARG A 166 9.02 10.13 5.32
C ARG A 166 9.70 10.47 6.64
N ILE A 167 9.52 9.62 7.65
CA ILE A 167 10.18 9.74 8.94
C ILE A 167 11.01 8.48 9.18
N SER A 168 12.28 8.66 9.53
CA SER A 168 13.14 7.55 9.99
C SER A 168 12.84 7.19 11.45
N ASP A 169 13.28 6.01 11.90
CA ASP A 169 13.14 5.58 13.31
C ASP A 169 13.81 6.53 14.32
N SER A 170 14.79 7.31 13.86
CA SER A 170 15.47 8.33 14.68
C SER A 170 14.75 9.68 14.74
N GLY A 171 13.59 9.81 14.07
CA GLY A 171 12.81 11.05 13.99
C GLY A 171 13.23 12.02 12.87
N GLY A 172 14.26 11.68 12.09
CA GLY A 172 14.66 12.48 10.93
C GLY A 172 13.55 12.51 9.88
N LEU A 173 13.08 13.71 9.53
CA LEU A 173 11.96 13.96 8.64
C LEU A 173 12.46 14.47 7.28
N GLU A 174 12.00 13.83 6.22
CA GLU A 174 12.29 14.22 4.85
C GLU A 174 11.00 14.37 4.03
N TYR A 175 10.94 15.36 3.15
CA TYR A 175 9.78 15.60 2.29
C TYR A 175 10.14 16.40 1.05
N LEU A 176 9.23 16.37 0.07
CA LEU A 176 9.26 17.23 -1.11
C LEU A 176 8.30 18.40 -0.93
N ALA A 177 8.73 19.60 -1.29
CA ALA A 177 7.89 20.79 -1.30
C ALA A 177 8.17 21.64 -2.53
N TYR A 178 7.29 22.58 -2.85
CA TYR A 178 7.46 23.45 -4.01
C TYR A 178 7.73 24.89 -3.58
N ASP A 179 8.61 25.55 -4.33
CA ASP A 179 8.88 26.98 -4.25
C ASP A 179 8.91 27.53 -5.68
N GLY A 180 7.77 28.08 -6.11
CA GLY A 180 7.52 28.47 -7.50
C GLY A 180 7.74 27.31 -8.49
N PRO A 181 8.62 27.45 -9.50
CA PRO A 181 8.88 26.41 -10.51
C PRO A 181 9.81 25.29 -10.02
N SER A 182 10.29 25.37 -8.79
CA SER A 182 11.26 24.44 -8.23
C SER A 182 10.61 23.52 -7.21
N MET A 183 11.03 22.27 -7.21
CA MET A 183 10.80 21.32 -6.14
C MET A 183 12.04 21.25 -5.25
N LEU A 184 11.82 21.26 -3.95
CA LEU A 184 12.83 21.23 -2.91
C LEU A 184 12.79 19.86 -2.23
N ARG A 185 13.95 19.21 -2.12
CA ARG A 185 14.14 18.10 -1.17
C ARG A 185 14.56 18.68 0.16
N VAL A 186 13.71 18.53 1.16
CA VAL A 186 13.92 19.11 2.49
C VAL A 186 14.14 17.99 3.50
N ARG A 187 15.18 18.12 4.32
CA ARG A 187 15.44 17.25 5.47
C ARG A 187 15.63 18.06 6.73
N ASP A 188 14.85 17.77 7.75
CA ASP A 188 14.92 18.43 9.06
C ASP A 188 14.93 19.97 8.94
N GLY A 189 14.10 20.50 8.02
CA GLY A 189 13.96 21.92 7.71
C GLY A 189 15.03 22.53 6.80
N LYS A 190 16.07 21.77 6.42
CA LYS A 190 17.15 22.22 5.52
C LYS A 190 16.89 21.76 4.09
N ILE A 191 17.08 22.66 3.13
CA ILE A 191 17.05 22.32 1.70
C ILE A 191 18.34 21.57 1.38
N LEU A 192 18.19 20.30 0.98
CA LEU A 192 19.31 19.49 0.51
C LEU A 192 19.55 19.70 -0.99
N GLU A 193 18.45 19.84 -1.75
CA GLU A 193 18.49 19.90 -3.21
C GLU A 193 17.32 20.71 -3.77
N THR A 194 17.57 21.37 -4.90
CA THR A 194 16.58 22.12 -5.68
C THR A 194 16.51 21.54 -7.09
N MET A 195 15.32 21.13 -7.51
CA MET A 195 15.07 20.40 -8.76
C MET A 195 13.94 21.06 -9.55
N PRO A 196 13.88 20.91 -10.87
CA PRO A 196 12.73 21.37 -11.65
C PRO A 196 11.47 20.48 -11.41
N GLN A 197 10.28 21.11 -11.39
CA GLN A 197 9.00 20.59 -10.90
C GLN A 197 8.46 19.22 -11.44
N LYS A 198 8.96 18.64 -12.54
CA LYS A 198 8.15 17.64 -13.29
C LYS A 198 8.60 16.18 -13.12
N ASN A 199 7.74 15.34 -12.54
CA ASN A 199 7.76 13.86 -12.61
C ASN A 199 8.98 13.15 -11.97
N LEU A 200 9.37 13.54 -10.76
CA LEU A 200 10.41 12.84 -9.99
C LEU A 200 9.80 11.77 -9.08
N GLU A 201 10.46 10.62 -8.93
CA GLU A 201 10.17 9.61 -7.91
C GLU A 201 11.49 9.18 -7.23
N LEU A 202 11.49 8.99 -5.91
CA LEU A 202 12.68 8.60 -5.12
C LEU A 202 12.65 7.11 -4.75
N SER A 203 13.81 6.44 -4.85
CA SER A 203 14.00 5.09 -4.28
C SER A 203 13.68 5.04 -2.78
N ALA A 204 13.42 3.84 -2.26
CA ALA A 204 13.13 3.65 -0.84
C ALA A 204 14.29 4.14 0.06
N ASP A 205 15.53 3.95 -0.38
CA ASP A 205 16.73 4.43 0.32
C ASP A 205 17.05 5.93 0.08
N GLY A 206 16.27 6.62 -0.76
CA GLY A 206 16.41 8.05 -1.07
C GLY A 206 17.69 8.42 -1.82
N ARG A 207 18.36 7.45 -2.45
CA ARG A 207 19.64 7.65 -3.17
C ARG A 207 19.48 7.80 -4.66
N HIS A 208 18.41 7.26 -5.24
CA HIS A 208 18.18 7.25 -6.67
C HIS A 208 16.91 8.01 -7.02
N THR A 209 17.01 8.76 -8.11
CA THR A 209 15.95 9.60 -8.66
C THR A 209 15.48 9.04 -9.98
N LEU A 210 14.17 8.94 -10.17
CA LEU A 210 13.53 8.53 -11.41
C LEU A 210 12.79 9.73 -12.01
N PHE A 211 13.04 10.03 -13.28
CA PHE A 211 12.44 11.18 -13.96
C PHE A 211 11.77 10.77 -15.27
N LYS A 212 10.52 11.21 -15.49
CA LYS A 212 9.84 11.10 -16.79
C LYS A 212 9.91 12.44 -17.52
N GLN A 213 10.86 12.57 -18.45
CA GLN A 213 11.02 13.74 -19.31
C GLN A 213 9.99 13.74 -20.44
N THR A 214 9.27 14.84 -20.59
CA THR A 214 8.44 15.09 -21.78
C THR A 214 9.32 15.62 -22.91
N LEU A 215 9.26 14.96 -24.06
CA LEU A 215 9.86 15.36 -25.33
C LEU A 215 8.75 15.74 -26.32
N HIS A 216 9.12 16.21 -27.51
CA HIS A 216 8.13 16.51 -28.55
C HIS A 216 7.47 15.22 -29.05
N GLY A 217 6.25 14.94 -28.55
CA GLY A 217 5.45 13.77 -28.95
C GLY A 217 5.86 12.45 -28.29
N SER A 218 6.77 12.45 -27.32
CA SER A 218 7.23 11.25 -26.63
C SER A 218 7.71 11.55 -25.20
N PHE A 219 8.10 10.50 -24.48
CA PHE A 219 8.66 10.57 -23.15
C PHE A 219 9.96 9.79 -23.07
N ARG A 220 10.88 10.28 -22.25
CA ARG A 220 12.13 9.60 -21.89
C ARG A 220 12.16 9.37 -20.39
N VAL A 221 12.51 8.15 -19.99
CA VAL A 221 12.67 7.79 -18.58
C VAL A 221 14.14 7.89 -18.22
N LEU A 222 14.46 8.54 -17.10
CA LEU A 222 15.83 8.72 -16.63
C LEU A 222 15.98 8.24 -15.19
N ILE A 223 17.13 7.65 -14.86
CA ILE A 223 17.57 7.40 -13.49
C ILE A 223 18.82 8.24 -13.24
N ASP A 224 18.81 9.05 -12.19
CA ASP A 224 19.93 9.94 -11.82
C ASP A 224 20.43 10.79 -13.00
N GLY A 225 19.46 11.32 -13.76
CA GLY A 225 19.70 12.13 -14.97
C GLY A 225 20.17 11.35 -16.20
N LYS A 226 20.31 10.02 -16.15
CA LYS A 226 20.72 9.17 -17.27
C LYS A 226 19.53 8.46 -17.92
N PRO A 227 19.38 8.49 -19.25
CA PRO A 227 18.27 7.82 -19.91
C PRO A 227 18.31 6.30 -19.75
N VAL A 228 17.14 5.69 -19.56
CA VAL A 228 16.94 4.23 -19.55
C VAL A 228 16.02 3.84 -20.70
N GLY A 229 16.54 3.03 -21.62
CA GLY A 229 15.83 2.60 -22.82
C GLY A 229 15.79 3.68 -23.92
N LYS A 230 14.79 3.56 -24.79
CA LYS A 230 14.53 4.49 -25.90
C LYS A 230 13.54 5.59 -25.49
N ASP A 231 13.18 6.47 -26.42
CA ASP A 231 12.03 7.34 -26.24
C ASP A 231 10.75 6.57 -26.54
N TYR A 232 9.73 6.76 -25.70
CA TYR A 232 8.45 6.04 -25.78
C TYR A 232 7.31 7.03 -26.03
N PRO A 233 6.37 6.76 -26.96
CA PRO A 233 5.22 7.64 -27.19
C PRO A 233 4.38 7.87 -25.93
N SER A 234 4.24 6.84 -25.10
CA SER A 234 3.53 6.89 -23.83
C SER A 234 4.28 6.08 -22.77
N VAL A 235 4.34 6.61 -21.55
CA VAL A 235 4.92 5.95 -20.37
C VAL A 235 3.92 6.06 -19.22
N ALA A 236 3.62 4.93 -18.59
CA ALA A 236 2.77 4.85 -17.42
C ALA A 236 3.48 4.14 -16.27
N ALA A 237 3.28 4.68 -15.07
CA ALA A 237 3.65 4.04 -13.81
C ALA A 237 5.08 3.51 -13.71
N PRO A 238 6.05 4.42 -13.85
CA PRO A 238 7.41 4.05 -13.54
C PRO A 238 7.51 3.66 -12.05
N ALA A 239 8.43 2.75 -11.73
CA ALA A 239 8.68 2.24 -10.40
C ALA A 239 10.14 1.81 -10.28
N LEU A 240 10.81 2.25 -9.22
CA LEU A 240 12.17 1.82 -8.87
C LEU A 240 12.11 0.68 -7.87
N ALA A 241 12.99 -0.32 -8.04
CA ALA A 241 13.21 -1.32 -7.00
C ALA A 241 13.73 -0.66 -5.71
N PRO A 242 13.51 -1.27 -4.53
CA PRO A 242 13.92 -0.66 -3.25
C PRO A 242 15.41 -0.30 -3.17
N ASP A 243 16.28 -1.06 -3.83
CA ASP A 243 17.72 -0.81 -3.90
C ASP A 243 18.14 0.17 -5.01
N GLY A 244 17.18 0.68 -5.78
CA GLY A 244 17.34 1.60 -6.90
C GLY A 244 18.06 1.04 -8.12
N LYS A 245 18.41 -0.25 -8.14
CA LYS A 245 19.18 -0.85 -9.25
C LYS A 245 18.33 -1.28 -10.43
N ARG A 246 17.02 -1.43 -10.22
CA ARG A 246 16.08 -1.87 -11.25
C ARG A 246 14.93 -0.90 -11.42
N LEU A 247 14.45 -0.82 -12.65
CA LEU A 247 13.36 0.04 -13.06
C LEU A 247 12.34 -0.75 -13.88
N ALA A 248 11.07 -0.55 -13.56
CA ALA A 248 9.96 -1.03 -14.34
C ALA A 248 9.02 0.13 -14.71
N PHE A 249 8.47 0.10 -15.92
CA PHE A 249 7.38 0.99 -16.32
C PHE A 249 6.56 0.34 -17.43
N PHE A 250 5.38 0.89 -17.72
CA PHE A 250 4.59 0.50 -18.88
C PHE A 250 4.81 1.47 -20.02
N ALA A 251 4.95 0.98 -21.24
CA ALA A 251 5.01 1.80 -22.44
C ALA A 251 4.08 1.30 -23.53
N GLY A 252 3.54 2.23 -24.32
CA GLY A 252 2.58 1.94 -25.37
C GLY A 252 2.57 3.02 -26.46
N PRO A 253 1.81 2.81 -27.54
CA PRO A 253 1.73 3.76 -28.65
C PRO A 253 0.96 5.04 -28.27
N THR A 254 0.04 4.96 -27.30
CA THR A 254 -0.81 6.07 -26.84
C THR A 254 -0.97 6.04 -25.31
N SER A 255 -1.60 7.07 -24.74
CA SER A 255 -1.98 7.11 -23.32
C SER A 255 -3.01 6.05 -22.92
N ASP A 256 -3.76 5.51 -23.89
CA ASP A 256 -4.83 4.54 -23.66
C ASP A 256 -4.37 3.08 -23.83
N GLY A 257 -3.10 2.89 -24.22
CA GLY A 257 -2.52 1.58 -24.50
C GLY A 257 -2.80 1.08 -25.93
N PRO A 258 -2.62 -0.23 -26.19
CA PRO A 258 -2.16 -1.25 -25.25
C PRO A 258 -0.75 -0.97 -24.72
N PHE A 259 -0.45 -1.47 -23.52
CA PHE A 259 0.85 -1.30 -22.87
C PHE A 259 1.65 -2.61 -22.86
N ARG A 260 2.98 -2.51 -22.89
CA ARG A 260 3.90 -3.58 -22.52
C ARG A 260 4.72 -3.17 -21.31
N ALA A 261 5.12 -4.13 -20.49
CA ALA A 261 6.07 -3.87 -19.41
C ALA A 261 7.46 -3.64 -20.00
N ILE A 262 8.15 -2.62 -19.51
CA ILE A 262 9.53 -2.30 -19.80
C ILE A 262 10.32 -2.49 -18.51
N ILE A 263 11.25 -3.44 -18.50
CA ILE A 263 12.11 -3.70 -17.35
C ILE A 263 13.55 -3.40 -17.77
N ASP A 264 14.19 -2.47 -17.08
CA ASP A 264 15.56 -2.00 -17.37
C ASP A 264 15.78 -1.64 -18.85
N GLY A 265 14.77 -1.00 -19.46
CA GLY A 265 14.76 -0.59 -20.87
C GLY A 265 14.39 -1.68 -21.87
N ARG A 266 14.05 -2.89 -21.43
CA ARG A 266 13.68 -4.03 -22.30
C ARG A 266 12.19 -4.33 -22.25
N GLU A 267 11.56 -4.42 -23.42
CA GLU A 267 10.17 -4.86 -23.56
C GLU A 267 10.01 -6.32 -23.09
N THR A 268 9.06 -6.56 -22.19
CA THR A 268 8.83 -7.85 -21.53
C THR A 268 7.34 -8.16 -21.47
N GLY A 269 6.98 -9.42 -21.75
CA GLY A 269 5.61 -9.91 -21.63
C GLY A 269 4.67 -9.50 -22.78
N PRO A 270 3.37 -9.82 -22.66
CA PRO A 270 2.38 -9.54 -23.70
C PRO A 270 1.90 -8.08 -23.68
N GLU A 271 1.12 -7.72 -24.69
CA GLU A 271 0.32 -6.48 -24.68
C GLU A 271 -0.85 -6.58 -23.71
N LEU A 272 -1.02 -5.52 -22.93
CA LEU A 272 -1.95 -5.44 -21.82
C LEU A 272 -2.90 -4.26 -22.01
N HIS A 273 -4.15 -4.48 -21.62
CA HIS A 273 -5.15 -3.45 -21.40
C HIS A 273 -5.49 -3.38 -19.92
N GLY A 274 -6.18 -2.31 -19.49
CA GLY A 274 -6.70 -2.22 -18.12
C GLY A 274 -5.61 -2.40 -17.06
N ILE A 275 -4.49 -1.68 -17.20
CA ILE A 275 -3.41 -1.64 -16.21
C ILE A 275 -3.89 -0.93 -14.93
N GLU A 276 -4.69 -1.63 -14.12
CA GLU A 276 -5.26 -1.07 -12.88
C GLU A 276 -4.24 -0.99 -11.75
N THR A 277 -4.46 0.02 -10.91
CA THR A 277 -3.79 0.25 -9.62
C THR A 277 -4.46 -0.57 -8.54
N ALA A 278 -4.05 -1.82 -8.37
CA ALA A 278 -4.34 -2.51 -7.12
C ALA A 278 -3.39 -1.95 -6.04
N GLY A 279 -3.80 -0.86 -5.36
CA GLY A 279 -3.04 -0.27 -4.24
C GLY A 279 -2.06 0.85 -4.56
N GLY A 280 -2.00 1.32 -5.80
CA GLY A 280 -1.20 2.49 -6.18
C GLY A 280 0.23 2.19 -6.64
N ALA A 281 0.79 1.00 -6.34
CA ALA A 281 1.98 0.48 -7.00
C ALA A 281 1.56 -0.35 -8.24
N ARG A 282 2.19 -0.10 -9.39
CA ARG A 282 1.89 -0.79 -10.66
C ARG A 282 2.87 -1.92 -11.00
N PHE A 283 4.03 -1.92 -10.36
CA PHE A 283 5.01 -3.00 -10.35
C PHE A 283 5.40 -3.30 -8.91
N PHE A 284 5.69 -4.56 -8.63
CA PHE A 284 6.18 -5.06 -7.36
C PHE A 284 7.54 -5.70 -7.58
N PHE A 285 8.49 -5.48 -6.67
CA PHE A 285 9.81 -6.09 -6.73
C PHE A 285 9.98 -7.06 -5.57
N ALA A 286 10.33 -8.31 -5.87
CA ALA A 286 10.64 -9.28 -4.84
C ALA A 286 11.89 -8.84 -4.05
N PRO A 287 11.86 -8.86 -2.70
CA PRO A 287 13.02 -8.58 -1.87
C PRO A 287 14.22 -9.47 -2.24
N GLY A 288 15.44 -8.92 -2.18
CA GLY A 288 16.67 -9.66 -2.44
C GLY A 288 16.97 -9.90 -3.92
N SER A 289 16.06 -10.53 -4.68
CA SER A 289 16.27 -10.84 -6.10
C SER A 289 16.03 -9.64 -7.02
N GLY A 290 15.15 -8.72 -6.62
CA GLY A 290 14.71 -7.62 -7.47
C GLY A 290 13.89 -8.08 -8.68
N GLN A 291 13.35 -9.30 -8.68
CA GLN A 291 12.49 -9.76 -9.77
C GLN A 291 11.21 -8.92 -9.82
N ALA A 292 10.84 -8.47 -11.03
CA ALA A 292 9.65 -7.65 -11.23
C ALA A 292 8.38 -8.49 -11.40
N PHE A 293 7.29 -8.01 -10.81
CA PHE A 293 5.95 -8.58 -10.87
C PHE A 293 4.91 -7.48 -11.17
N TRP A 294 3.90 -7.79 -11.97
CA TRP A 294 2.82 -6.85 -12.27
C TRP A 294 1.53 -7.56 -12.64
N PHE A 295 0.39 -6.92 -12.34
CA PHE A 295 -0.91 -7.38 -12.82
C PHE A 295 -1.29 -6.67 -14.12
N GLY A 296 -1.93 -7.40 -15.03
CA GLY A 296 -2.47 -6.83 -16.26
C GLY A 296 -3.58 -7.69 -16.84
N ARG A 297 -4.39 -7.11 -17.74
CA ARG A 297 -5.42 -7.86 -18.47
C ARG A 297 -4.97 -8.18 -19.89
N GLN A 298 -5.10 -9.45 -20.26
CA GLN A 298 -4.96 -9.95 -21.62
C GLN A 298 -6.25 -10.68 -22.01
N GLY A 299 -6.85 -10.33 -23.16
CA GLY A 299 -8.09 -10.96 -23.62
C GLY A 299 -9.28 -10.84 -22.63
N GLY A 300 -9.29 -9.80 -21.79
CA GLY A 300 -10.33 -9.56 -20.78
C GLY A 300 -10.11 -10.26 -19.44
N ALA A 301 -9.10 -11.14 -19.32
CA ALA A 301 -8.78 -11.83 -18.08
C ALA A 301 -7.50 -11.26 -17.43
N TRP A 302 -7.46 -11.29 -16.10
CA TRP A 302 -6.31 -10.88 -15.30
C TRP A 302 -5.24 -11.96 -15.22
N SER A 303 -3.98 -11.57 -15.11
CA SER A 303 -2.88 -12.46 -14.74
C SER A 303 -1.83 -11.70 -13.94
N LEU A 304 -1.11 -12.42 -13.08
CA LEU A 304 0.13 -11.93 -12.47
C LEU A 304 1.28 -12.31 -13.41
N PHE A 305 2.00 -11.31 -13.91
CA PHE A 305 3.12 -11.50 -14.81
C PHE A 305 4.44 -11.29 -14.08
N THR A 306 5.46 -11.99 -14.55
CA THR A 306 6.87 -11.74 -14.23
C THR A 306 7.72 -11.81 -15.51
N GLU A 307 9.03 -11.63 -15.40
CA GLU A 307 9.98 -11.72 -16.51
C GLU A 307 10.00 -13.13 -17.12
N GLY A 308 9.12 -13.37 -18.09
CA GLY A 308 9.04 -14.60 -18.88
C GLY A 308 8.00 -15.63 -18.43
N ALA A 309 7.18 -15.33 -17.41
CA ALA A 309 6.12 -16.23 -16.95
C ALA A 309 4.85 -15.46 -16.56
N ALA A 310 3.73 -16.18 -16.44
CA ALA A 310 2.45 -15.66 -16.01
C ALA A 310 1.68 -16.68 -15.15
N GLU A 311 0.90 -16.17 -14.19
CA GLU A 311 -0.02 -16.94 -13.35
C GLU A 311 -1.45 -16.45 -13.55
N GLY A 312 -2.39 -17.39 -13.69
CA GLY A 312 -3.77 -17.12 -14.11
C GLY A 312 -4.16 -17.99 -15.31
N PRO A 313 -5.21 -17.61 -16.06
CA PRO A 313 -5.98 -16.37 -15.97
C PRO A 313 -6.97 -16.32 -14.79
N TYR A 314 -7.32 -15.10 -14.38
CA TYR A 314 -8.30 -14.79 -13.33
C TYR A 314 -9.40 -13.88 -13.86
N LYS A 315 -10.60 -13.99 -13.30
CA LYS A 315 -11.72 -13.08 -13.58
C LYS A 315 -11.52 -11.72 -12.90
N SER A 316 -11.05 -11.72 -11.66
CA SER A 316 -10.72 -10.52 -10.89
C SER A 316 -9.59 -10.79 -9.90
N ILE A 317 -8.97 -9.72 -9.42
CA ILE A 317 -7.94 -9.72 -8.38
C ILE A 317 -8.36 -8.79 -7.24
N SER A 318 -7.86 -9.04 -6.02
CA SER A 318 -8.10 -8.13 -4.89
C SER A 318 -7.42 -6.77 -5.11
N GLY A 319 -8.08 -5.71 -4.64
CA GLY A 319 -7.66 -4.33 -4.88
C GLY A 319 -6.49 -3.85 -4.03
N ARG A 320 -6.30 -4.28 -2.77
CA ARG A 320 -5.24 -3.78 -1.85
C ARG A 320 -4.95 -4.68 -0.63
N PRO A 321 -3.67 -4.83 -0.23
CA PRO A 321 -2.49 -4.96 -1.08
C PRO A 321 -2.63 -6.19 -2.00
N ALA A 322 -2.26 -6.02 -3.26
CA ALA A 322 -2.52 -7.00 -4.31
C ALA A 322 -1.52 -8.16 -4.32
N LEU A 323 -0.28 -7.94 -3.85
CA LEU A 323 0.80 -8.92 -3.85
C LEU A 323 1.71 -8.69 -2.64
N ALA A 324 2.01 -9.76 -1.92
CA ALA A 324 2.92 -9.77 -0.78
C ALA A 324 4.06 -10.77 -1.03
N PHE A 325 5.22 -10.51 -0.42
CA PHE A 325 6.39 -11.39 -0.49
C PHE A 325 6.84 -11.83 0.89
N SER A 326 7.33 -13.05 0.99
CA SER A 326 8.16 -13.50 2.13
C SER A 326 9.41 -12.61 2.29
N PRO A 327 10.04 -12.56 3.47
CA PRO A 327 11.22 -11.72 3.72
C PRO A 327 12.37 -11.95 2.74
N SER A 328 12.57 -13.19 2.30
CA SER A 328 13.61 -13.53 1.30
C SER A 328 13.20 -13.26 -0.15
N GLY A 329 11.91 -12.96 -0.39
CA GLY A 329 11.32 -12.84 -1.72
C GLY A 329 11.04 -14.16 -2.44
N ARG A 330 11.29 -15.32 -1.82
CA ARG A 330 11.08 -16.63 -2.46
C ARG A 330 9.62 -17.01 -2.63
N HIS A 331 8.78 -16.61 -1.67
CA HIS A 331 7.34 -16.82 -1.71
C HIS A 331 6.60 -15.53 -2.01
N ARG A 332 5.51 -15.65 -2.77
CA ARG A 332 4.57 -14.57 -3.03
C ARG A 332 3.14 -15.02 -2.75
N ALA A 333 2.32 -14.08 -2.28
CA ALA A 333 0.92 -14.34 -1.99
C ALA A 333 0.02 -13.21 -2.52
N TYR A 334 -1.13 -13.58 -3.08
CA TYR A 334 -2.13 -12.66 -3.61
C TYR A 334 -3.52 -13.28 -3.55
N ALA A 335 -4.56 -12.48 -3.79
CA ALA A 335 -5.94 -12.94 -3.80
C ALA A 335 -6.61 -12.69 -5.16
N ALA A 336 -7.26 -13.71 -5.71
CA ALA A 336 -7.88 -13.67 -7.03
C ALA A 336 -9.13 -14.57 -7.11
N ASP A 337 -10.04 -14.24 -8.02
CA ASP A 337 -11.23 -15.05 -8.33
C ASP A 337 -11.10 -15.62 -9.74
N THR A 338 -11.26 -16.94 -9.87
CA THR A 338 -11.20 -17.66 -11.16
C THR A 338 -12.53 -17.81 -11.86
N LYS A 339 -13.65 -17.94 -11.13
CA LYS A 339 -14.94 -18.41 -11.70
C LYS A 339 -16.18 -17.65 -11.21
N SER A 340 -16.04 -16.51 -10.53
CA SER A 340 -17.14 -15.82 -9.83
C SER A 340 -17.56 -16.52 -8.54
N ALA A 341 -16.67 -17.34 -7.97
CA ALA A 341 -16.93 -18.04 -6.72
C ALA A 341 -16.59 -17.16 -5.50
N GLY A 342 -15.94 -16.01 -5.70
CA GLY A 342 -15.33 -15.20 -4.66
C GLY A 342 -13.80 -15.32 -4.68
N LEU A 343 -13.13 -14.43 -3.95
CA LEU A 343 -11.66 -14.39 -3.89
C LEU A 343 -11.11 -15.63 -3.17
N GLN A 344 -10.07 -16.25 -3.74
CA GLN A 344 -9.24 -17.27 -3.10
C GLN A 344 -7.83 -16.72 -2.89
N ILE A 345 -7.14 -17.24 -1.87
CA ILE A 345 -5.74 -16.91 -1.62
C ILE A 345 -4.85 -17.83 -2.44
N TYR A 346 -3.89 -17.26 -3.14
CA TYR A 346 -2.86 -17.94 -3.90
C TYR A 346 -1.51 -17.72 -3.26
N VAL A 347 -0.73 -18.79 -3.10
CA VAL A 347 0.69 -18.72 -2.71
C VAL A 347 1.52 -19.47 -3.74
N ASP A 348 2.47 -18.77 -4.35
CA ASP A 348 3.29 -19.28 -5.46
C ASP A 348 2.48 -19.89 -6.62
N GLY A 349 1.33 -19.29 -6.94
CA GLY A 349 0.45 -19.71 -8.03
C GLY A 349 -0.52 -20.84 -7.69
N ALA A 350 -0.46 -21.39 -6.47
CA ALA A 350 -1.38 -22.42 -6.00
C ALA A 350 -2.43 -21.84 -5.04
N ALA A 351 -3.70 -22.17 -5.24
CA ALA A 351 -4.77 -21.82 -4.31
C ALA A 351 -4.56 -22.56 -2.97
N THR A 352 -4.73 -21.85 -1.86
CA THR A 352 -4.50 -22.41 -0.51
C THR A 352 -5.75 -23.05 0.08
N THR A 353 -6.93 -22.66 -0.40
CA THR A 353 -8.23 -23.20 0.03
C THR A 353 -9.15 -23.36 -1.17
N ASP A 354 -10.04 -24.37 -1.12
CA ASP A 354 -11.10 -24.52 -2.11
C ASP A 354 -12.25 -23.52 -1.89
N ALA A 355 -12.44 -23.08 -0.65
CA ALA A 355 -13.44 -22.09 -0.29
C ALA A 355 -12.95 -20.66 -0.53
N PRO A 356 -13.84 -19.72 -0.89
CA PRO A 356 -13.52 -18.30 -0.93
C PRO A 356 -13.08 -17.79 0.44
N ALA A 357 -12.07 -16.91 0.45
CA ALA A 357 -11.63 -16.14 1.60
C ALA A 357 -12.29 -14.76 1.53
N PRO A 358 -13.27 -14.44 2.40
CA PRO A 358 -13.92 -13.14 2.41
C PRO A 358 -12.98 -12.12 3.07
N LEU A 359 -11.97 -11.70 2.32
CA LEU A 359 -10.96 -10.75 2.80
C LEU A 359 -11.63 -9.48 3.30
N LEU A 360 -11.24 -9.04 4.49
CA LEU A 360 -11.65 -7.74 5.01
C LEU A 360 -11.15 -6.66 4.04
N GLN A 361 -12.08 -5.89 3.50
CA GLN A 361 -11.79 -4.89 2.47
C GLN A 361 -10.67 -3.94 2.91
N GLY A 362 -9.72 -3.67 2.02
CA GLY A 362 -8.58 -2.77 2.26
C GLY A 362 -7.44 -3.39 3.09
N THR A 363 -7.64 -4.59 3.64
CA THR A 363 -6.56 -5.41 4.20
C THR A 363 -6.07 -6.43 3.18
N GLY A 364 -4.89 -7.02 3.42
CA GLY A 364 -4.38 -8.06 2.54
C GLY A 364 -3.49 -9.03 3.28
N ILE A 365 -2.62 -9.70 2.52
CA ILE A 365 -1.79 -10.79 3.02
C ILE A 365 -0.46 -10.22 3.47
N ALA A 366 0.04 -10.65 4.63
CA ALA A 366 1.35 -10.29 5.13
C ALA A 366 2.12 -11.54 5.57
N PHE A 367 3.41 -11.60 5.25
CA PHE A 367 4.28 -12.69 5.66
C PHE A 367 4.90 -12.39 7.03
N ASP A 368 4.74 -13.34 7.96
CA ASP A 368 5.29 -13.33 9.32
C ASP A 368 6.71 -13.91 9.40
N GLY A 369 7.06 -14.66 8.36
CA GLY A 369 8.31 -15.35 8.20
C GLY A 369 8.38 -15.90 6.78
N GLU A 370 9.27 -16.86 6.58
CA GLU A 370 9.47 -17.41 5.25
C GLU A 370 8.24 -18.21 4.76
N ASP A 371 7.71 -19.07 5.62
CA ASP A 371 6.62 -19.99 5.31
C ASP A 371 5.30 -19.63 6.01
N GLU A 372 5.31 -18.58 6.83
CA GLU A 372 4.18 -18.17 7.68
C GLU A 372 3.63 -16.83 7.19
N TYR A 373 2.30 -16.74 7.12
CA TYR A 373 1.62 -15.53 6.70
C TYR A 373 0.23 -15.45 7.35
N HIS A 374 -0.32 -14.24 7.38
CA HIS A 374 -1.65 -13.98 7.90
C HIS A 374 -2.43 -13.01 7.00
N TYR A 375 -3.73 -12.95 7.25
CA TYR A 375 -4.66 -12.03 6.61
C TYR A 375 -5.93 -11.90 7.45
N PHE A 376 -6.76 -10.90 7.16
CA PHE A 376 -8.04 -10.69 7.85
C PHE A 376 -9.22 -11.12 6.99
N GLU A 377 -10.17 -11.84 7.60
CA GLU A 377 -11.46 -12.17 7.01
C GLU A 377 -12.59 -11.41 7.70
N GLN A 378 -13.62 -11.04 6.95
CA GLN A 378 -14.87 -10.50 7.45
C GLN A 378 -16.04 -11.43 7.06
N GLU A 379 -16.77 -11.94 8.06
CA GLU A 379 -17.96 -12.75 7.81
C GLU A 379 -19.19 -11.89 7.47
N ALA A 380 -20.26 -12.49 6.93
CA ALA A 380 -21.47 -11.76 6.51
C ALA A 380 -22.21 -11.04 7.66
N PHE A 381 -22.17 -11.60 8.87
CA PHE A 381 -22.65 -10.95 10.10
C PHE A 381 -21.56 -10.13 10.79
N GLY A 382 -20.38 -10.12 10.16
CA GLY A 382 -19.45 -9.04 10.31
C GLY A 382 -18.40 -9.16 11.41
N GLY A 383 -18.28 -10.36 11.97
CA GLY A 383 -17.10 -10.70 12.74
C GLY A 383 -15.84 -10.56 11.90
N VAL A 384 -14.81 -9.95 12.49
CA VAL A 384 -13.46 -9.89 11.91
C VAL A 384 -12.62 -10.99 12.53
N PHE A 385 -11.87 -11.68 11.67
CA PHE A 385 -10.99 -12.78 12.06
C PHE A 385 -9.58 -12.56 11.56
N LEU A 386 -8.61 -12.79 12.43
CA LEU A 386 -7.21 -12.96 12.03
C LEU A 386 -7.00 -14.44 11.66
N VAL A 387 -6.60 -14.68 10.41
CA VAL A 387 -6.27 -16.01 9.91
C VAL A 387 -4.77 -16.17 9.81
N CYS A 388 -4.25 -17.20 10.48
CA CYS A 388 -2.86 -17.63 10.44
C CYS A 388 -2.72 -18.83 9.52
N ALA A 389 -1.80 -18.79 8.57
CA ALA A 389 -1.55 -19.87 7.64
C ALA A 389 -0.05 -20.15 7.51
N SER A 390 0.28 -21.39 7.10
CA SER A 390 1.66 -21.82 6.90
C SER A 390 1.80 -22.80 5.75
N ARG A 391 2.90 -22.68 5.00
CA ARG A 391 3.37 -23.67 4.02
C ARG A 391 3.99 -24.91 4.67
N ALA A 392 4.37 -24.83 5.95
CA ALA A 392 4.97 -25.92 6.71
C ALA A 392 4.14 -26.25 7.98
N PRO A 393 2.86 -26.66 7.83
CA PRO A 393 1.91 -26.77 8.95
C PRO A 393 2.25 -27.83 10.01
N LYS A 394 3.20 -28.74 9.71
CA LYS A 394 3.68 -29.76 10.66
C LYS A 394 4.76 -29.25 11.62
N GLY A 395 5.08 -27.95 11.58
CA GLY A 395 6.08 -27.28 12.42
C GLY A 395 5.53 -26.67 13.71
N LYS A 396 6.28 -25.74 14.31
CA LYS A 396 5.81 -24.93 15.45
C LYS A 396 4.60 -24.10 15.01
N ALA A 397 3.67 -23.83 15.94
CA ALA A 397 2.56 -22.92 15.68
C ALA A 397 3.10 -21.57 15.17
N PRO A 398 2.48 -20.99 14.12
CA PRO A 398 2.99 -19.78 13.49
C PRO A 398 3.02 -18.64 14.51
N ARG A 399 3.99 -17.73 14.35
CA ARG A 399 4.19 -16.60 15.27
C ARG A 399 2.93 -15.78 15.49
N CYS A 400 2.11 -15.67 14.45
CA CYS A 400 0.84 -14.96 14.48
C CYS A 400 -0.17 -15.55 15.49
N SER A 401 -0.09 -16.83 15.86
CA SER A 401 -1.02 -17.44 16.82
C SER A 401 -0.92 -16.83 18.22
N ALA A 402 0.28 -16.41 18.66
CA ALA A 402 0.44 -15.73 19.94
C ALA A 402 -0.17 -14.32 19.91
N LYS A 403 0.00 -13.60 18.80
CA LYS A 403 -0.59 -12.26 18.61
C LYS A 403 -2.12 -12.34 18.47
N ALA A 404 -2.64 -13.33 17.75
CA ALA A 404 -4.07 -13.59 17.61
C ALA A 404 -4.76 -13.79 18.97
N ARG A 405 -4.12 -14.49 19.91
CA ARG A 405 -4.64 -14.64 21.28
C ARG A 405 -4.72 -13.30 22.02
N ARG A 406 -3.66 -12.49 21.96
CA ARG A 406 -3.63 -11.16 22.59
C ARG A 406 -4.70 -10.23 22.03
N LEU A 407 -4.87 -10.20 20.70
CA LEU A 407 -5.92 -9.41 20.04
C LEU A 407 -7.32 -9.89 20.45
N ALA A 408 -7.54 -11.21 20.48
CA ALA A 408 -8.82 -11.77 20.90
C ALA A 408 -9.14 -11.52 22.37
N GLU A 409 -8.13 -11.41 23.25
CA GLU A 409 -8.31 -11.01 24.65
C GLU A 409 -8.67 -9.53 24.77
N ALA A 410 -8.04 -8.65 23.99
CA ALA A 410 -8.35 -7.22 23.98
C ALA A 410 -9.75 -6.90 23.42
N ALA A 411 -10.25 -7.73 22.50
CA ALA A 411 -11.55 -7.55 21.86
C ALA A 411 -12.76 -8.10 22.66
N ARG A 412 -12.53 -8.73 23.82
CA ARG A 412 -13.57 -9.16 24.77
C ARG A 412 -13.93 -8.02 25.71
#